data_AF-A0A950Z4C4-F1
#
_entry.id   AF-A0A950Z4C4-F1
#
_cell.length_a   1.000
_cell.length_b   1.000
_cell.length_c   1.000
_cell.angle_alpha   90.00
_cell.angle_beta   90.00
_cell.angle_gamma   90.00
#
_symmetry.space_group_name_H-M   'P 1'
#
loop_
_entity.id
_entity.type
_entity.pdbx_description
1 polymer ?
#
loop_
_entity_poly.entity_id
_entity_poly.type
_entity_poly.pdbx_seq_one_letter_code
_entity_poly.pdbx_strand_id
1 'polypeptide(L)'
;MGQPLRHGEVSATVPTAYDGLYSALKDWGRFEMVLTPSDADLIFQIHVVCPSIKEGHPVLELQILDPKTRIALWGLSENTDPAELQKNRDTNFERALTRLTQDLKALFARADSHDVTATK
;
A
#
# COMPACT_ATOMS: atom_id res chain seq x y z
N MET A 1 35.02 6.74 20.73
CA MET A 1 33.74 7.47 20.89
C MET A 1 32.80 7.00 19.79
N GLY A 2 32.11 5.88 20.00
CA GLY A 2 31.13 5.35 19.05
C GLY A 2 29.84 6.16 19.15
N GLN A 3 29.29 6.56 18.01
CA GLN A 3 28.00 7.22 17.96
C GLN A 3 26.91 6.28 18.50
N PRO A 4 26.01 6.74 19.39
CA PRO A 4 24.88 5.91 19.79
C PRO A 4 23.89 5.82 18.64
N LEU A 5 23.57 4.59 18.22
CA LEU A 5 22.44 4.28 17.36
C LEU A 5 21.16 4.78 18.06
N ARG A 6 20.49 5.79 17.49
CA ARG A 6 19.24 6.31 18.05
C ARG A 6 18.14 5.26 17.89
N HIS A 7 17.59 4.81 19.01
CA HIS A 7 16.31 4.12 19.11
C HIS A 7 15.23 4.95 18.39
N GLY A 8 14.65 4.39 17.33
CA GLY A 8 13.67 5.08 16.48
C GLY A 8 13.66 4.49 15.07
N GLU A 9 13.66 3.16 14.97
CA GLU A 9 13.35 2.50 13.72
C GLU A 9 11.86 2.78 13.46
N VAL A 10 11.59 3.54 12.41
CA VAL A 10 10.21 3.84 11.99
C VAL A 10 9.53 2.50 11.72
N SER A 11 8.47 2.13 12.47
CA SER A 11 7.76 0.86 12.23
C SER A 11 7.13 0.82 10.82
N ALA A 12 6.84 1.99 10.25
CA ALA A 12 6.46 2.18 8.86
C ALA A 12 7.63 1.88 7.90
N THR A 13 7.84 0.60 7.63
CA THR A 13 8.86 0.08 6.72
C THR A 13 8.19 -0.59 5.52
N VAL A 14 8.97 -0.85 4.46
CA VAL A 14 8.45 -1.61 3.31
C VAL A 14 7.95 -3.01 3.72
N PRO A 15 8.65 -3.79 4.57
CA PRO A 15 8.13 -5.07 5.07
C PRO A 15 6.77 -4.96 5.77
N THR A 16 6.58 -3.99 6.68
CA THR A 16 5.31 -3.86 7.40
C THR A 16 4.16 -3.38 6.51
N ALA A 17 4.45 -2.52 5.52
CA ALA A 17 3.50 -2.13 4.49
C ALA A 17 3.06 -3.35 3.65
N TYR A 18 4.03 -4.15 3.22
CA TYR A 18 3.81 -5.35 2.43
C TYR A 18 2.96 -6.38 3.18
N ASP A 19 3.34 -6.72 4.42
CA ASP A 19 2.65 -7.74 5.21
C ASP A 19 1.19 -7.34 5.47
N GLY A 20 0.93 -6.07 5.80
CA GLY A 20 -0.43 -5.62 6.05
C GLY A 20 -1.28 -5.53 4.78
N LEU A 21 -0.71 -5.10 3.64
CA LEU A 21 -1.40 -5.17 2.35
C LEU A 21 -1.70 -6.63 1.97
N TYR A 22 -0.72 -7.52 2.11
CA TYR A 22 -0.85 -8.94 1.82
C TYR A 22 -1.97 -9.58 2.65
N SER A 23 -1.99 -9.34 3.97
CA SER A 23 -3.05 -9.83 4.86
C SER A 23 -4.41 -9.31 4.40
N ALA A 24 -4.51 -8.01 4.11
CA ALA A 24 -5.78 -7.40 3.72
C ALA A 24 -6.31 -7.94 2.37
N LEU A 25 -5.43 -8.21 1.41
CA LEU A 25 -5.80 -8.85 0.13
C LEU A 25 -6.23 -10.30 0.32
N LYS A 26 -5.51 -11.04 1.16
CA LYS A 26 -5.84 -12.43 1.49
C LYS A 26 -7.19 -12.54 2.20
N ASP A 27 -7.43 -11.68 3.18
CA ASP A 27 -8.69 -11.63 3.94
C ASP A 27 -9.87 -11.18 3.08
N TRP A 28 -9.62 -10.33 2.07
CA TRP A 28 -10.65 -9.95 1.11
C TRP A 28 -11.05 -11.12 0.20
N GLY A 29 -10.13 -12.01 -0.13
CA GLY A 29 -10.41 -13.23 -0.91
C GLY A 29 -10.84 -12.98 -2.36
N ARG A 30 -10.71 -11.74 -2.87
CA ARG A 30 -11.01 -11.40 -4.26
C ARG A 30 -9.91 -11.84 -5.24
N PHE A 31 -8.67 -11.94 -4.77
CA PHE A 31 -7.51 -12.27 -5.59
C PHE A 31 -6.92 -13.62 -5.16
N GLU A 32 -6.46 -14.39 -6.13
CA GLU A 32 -5.62 -15.54 -5.89
C GLU A 32 -4.14 -15.12 -5.94
N MET A 33 -3.38 -15.54 -4.93
CA MET A 33 -1.94 -15.25 -4.87
C MET A 33 -1.19 -16.35 -5.62
N VAL A 34 -0.47 -15.95 -6.65
CA VAL A 34 0.33 -16.85 -7.48
C VAL A 34 1.80 -16.81 -7.11
N LEU A 35 2.51 -17.89 -7.42
CA LEU A 35 3.92 -18.05 -7.05
C LEU A 35 4.84 -17.18 -7.92
N THR A 36 4.47 -16.94 -9.18
CA THR A 36 5.31 -16.17 -10.11
C THR A 36 4.55 -14.94 -10.64
N PRO A 37 5.23 -13.80 -10.81
CA PRO A 37 4.61 -12.62 -11.42
C PRO A 37 4.14 -12.85 -12.86
N SER A 38 4.69 -13.84 -13.55
CA SER A 38 4.34 -14.18 -14.94
C SER A 38 2.98 -14.87 -15.06
N ASP A 39 2.55 -15.55 -13.98
CA ASP A 39 1.26 -16.22 -13.90
C ASP A 39 0.16 -15.31 -13.32
N ALA A 40 0.53 -14.10 -12.87
CA ALA A 40 -0.41 -13.15 -12.32
C ALA A 40 -1.16 -12.43 -13.44
N ASP A 41 -2.39 -11.98 -13.17
CA ASP A 41 -3.10 -11.04 -14.03
C ASP A 41 -2.81 -9.58 -13.65
N LEU A 42 -2.43 -9.33 -12.40
CA LEU A 42 -2.09 -8.02 -11.85
C LEU A 42 -0.91 -8.15 -10.88
N ILE A 43 -0.07 -7.12 -10.85
CA ILE A 43 0.99 -7.00 -9.84
C ILE A 43 0.67 -5.80 -8.95
N PHE A 44 0.57 -6.05 -7.64
CA PHE A 44 0.46 -5.00 -6.64
C PHE A 44 1.86 -4.66 -6.12
N GLN A 45 2.29 -3.42 -6.34
CA GLN A 45 3.57 -2.90 -5.87
C GLN A 45 3.34 -1.79 -4.85
N ILE A 46 3.81 -1.99 -3.63
CA ILE A 46 3.72 -1.01 -2.55
C ILE A 46 5.09 -0.36 -2.29
N HIS A 47 5.09 0.95 -2.16
CA HIS A 47 6.24 1.76 -1.78
C HIS A 47 5.93 2.54 -0.51
N VAL A 48 6.97 2.74 0.30
CA VAL A 48 6.92 3.66 1.44
C VAL A 48 7.86 4.81 1.12
N VAL A 49 7.30 5.95 0.76
CA VAL A 49 8.05 7.14 0.37
C VAL A 49 8.10 8.11 1.54
N CYS A 50 9.29 8.49 1.99
CA CYS A 50 9.44 9.49 3.04
C CYS A 50 10.02 10.78 2.41
N PRO A 51 9.25 11.87 2.32
CA PRO A 51 9.71 13.10 1.66
C PRO A 51 10.84 13.80 2.42
N SER A 52 11.03 13.49 3.72
CA SER A 52 12.16 13.95 4.52
C SER A 52 12.40 13.03 5.71
N ILE A 53 13.63 12.55 5.88
CA ILE A 53 14.06 11.76 7.05
C ILE A 53 13.94 12.50 8.40
N LYS A 54 13.79 13.83 8.40
CA LYS A 54 13.73 14.64 9.62
C LYS A 54 12.32 15.07 10.00
N GLU A 55 11.45 15.32 9.02
CA GLU A 55 10.14 15.96 9.23
C GLU A 55 9.03 15.37 8.35
N GLY A 56 9.35 14.46 7.44
CA GLY A 56 8.39 13.85 6.54
C GLY A 56 7.66 12.70 7.22
N HIS A 57 6.35 12.65 7.02
CA HIS A 57 5.56 11.46 7.33
C HIS A 57 5.55 10.54 6.10
N PRO A 58 5.63 9.22 6.29
CA PRO A 58 5.65 8.30 5.17
C PRO A 58 4.35 8.42 4.35
N VAL A 59 4.49 8.34 3.05
CA VAL A 59 3.41 8.18 2.08
C VAL A 59 3.42 6.74 1.63
N LEU A 60 2.27 6.08 1.69
CA LEU A 60 2.05 4.76 1.12
C LEU A 60 1.62 4.95 -0.32
N GLU A 61 2.41 4.43 -1.26
CA GLU A 61 2.06 4.44 -2.68
C GLU A 61 1.83 3.00 -3.14
N LEU A 62 0.65 2.73 -3.70
CA LEU A 62 0.30 1.46 -4.29
C LEU A 62 0.13 1.63 -5.80
N GLN A 63 0.88 0.85 -6.56
CA GLN A 63 0.75 0.74 -8.00
C GLN A 63 0.20 -0.63 -8.37
N ILE A 64 -0.78 -0.64 -9.28
CA ILE A 64 -1.32 -1.85 -9.89
C ILE A 64 -0.77 -1.91 -11.30
N LEU A 65 0.03 -2.93 -11.60
CA LEU A 65 0.76 -3.05 -12.86
C LEU A 65 0.23 -4.19 -13.72
N ASP A 66 0.31 -4.01 -15.04
CA ASP A 66 0.24 -5.12 -15.98
C ASP A 66 1.50 -6.00 -15.85
N PRO A 67 1.36 -7.33 -15.66
CA PRO A 67 2.47 -8.23 -15.40
C PRO A 67 3.45 -8.37 -16.57
N LYS A 68 2.96 -8.25 -17.81
CA LYS A 68 3.76 -8.45 -19.04
C LYS A 68 4.63 -7.24 -19.35
N THR A 69 4.08 -6.04 -19.21
CA THR A 69 4.71 -4.78 -19.61
C THR A 69 5.25 -3.97 -18.44
N ARG A 70 4.82 -4.27 -17.21
CA ARG A 70 5.07 -3.48 -15.99
C ARG A 70 4.53 -2.05 -16.05
N ILE A 71 3.63 -1.76 -16.99
CA ILE A 71 2.97 -0.46 -17.07
C ILE A 71 1.98 -0.34 -15.91
N ALA A 72 1.98 0.82 -15.24
CA ALA A 72 1.02 1.12 -14.19
C ALA A 72 -0.36 1.37 -14.79
N LEU A 73 -1.32 0.51 -14.42
CA LEU A 73 -2.72 0.61 -14.79
C LEU A 73 -3.46 1.57 -13.85
N TRP A 74 -3.15 1.49 -12.55
CA TRP A 74 -3.67 2.38 -11.52
C TRP A 74 -2.61 2.71 -10.47
N GLY A 75 -2.77 3.87 -9.83
CA GLY A 75 -1.98 4.31 -8.70
C GLY A 75 -2.88 4.87 -7.60
N LEU A 76 -2.57 4.53 -6.35
CA LEU A 76 -3.21 5.03 -5.15
C LEU A 76 -2.12 5.55 -4.19
N SER A 77 -2.40 6.64 -3.49
CA SER A 77 -1.45 7.25 -2.57
C SER A 77 -2.16 7.68 -1.29
N GLU A 78 -1.61 7.29 -0.15
CA GLU A 78 -2.14 7.60 1.17
C GLU A 78 -1.08 8.26 2.03
N ASN A 79 -1.42 9.43 2.57
CA ASN A 79 -0.56 10.12 3.52
C ASN A 79 -0.74 9.51 4.91
N THR A 80 0.36 9.37 5.64
CA THR A 80 0.28 9.15 7.09
C THR A 80 0.16 10.47 7.82
N ASP A 81 -0.70 10.49 8.84
CA ASP A 81 -0.93 11.69 9.63
C ASP A 81 0.29 11.98 10.55
N PRO A 82 0.69 13.24 10.74
CA PRO A 82 1.75 13.64 11.66
C PRO A 82 1.52 13.14 13.09
N ALA A 83 2.61 12.77 13.77
CA ALA A 83 2.59 12.52 15.20
C ALA A 83 3.95 12.72 15.86
N GLU A 84 3.94 13.22 17.10
CA GLU A 84 5.15 13.40 17.93
C GLU A 84 5.60 12.09 18.59
N LEU A 85 4.63 11.30 19.07
CA LEU A 85 4.91 10.04 19.77
C LEU A 85 5.00 8.87 18.78
N GLN A 86 6.02 8.00 18.94
CA GLN A 86 6.22 6.83 18.08
C GLN A 86 4.97 5.94 17.98
N LYS A 87 4.34 5.64 19.12
CA LYS A 87 3.10 4.85 19.14
C LYS A 87 1.99 5.43 18.26
N ASN A 88 1.85 6.75 18.25
CA ASN A 88 0.85 7.43 17.42
C ASN A 88 1.23 7.38 15.94
N ARG A 89 2.54 7.44 15.61
CA ARG A 89 3.03 7.25 14.23
C ARG A 89 2.67 5.85 13.72
N ASP A 90 2.88 4.82 14.54
CA ASP A 90 2.58 3.44 14.18
C ASP A 90 1.07 3.27 13.93
N THR A 91 0.22 3.78 14.83
CA THR A 91 -1.24 3.80 14.63
C THR A 91 -1.68 4.59 13.40
N ASN A 92 -1.04 5.73 13.11
CA ASN A 92 -1.36 6.52 11.92
C ASN A 92 -0.95 5.80 10.63
N PHE A 93 0.14 5.02 10.66
CA PHE A 93 0.54 4.16 9.55
C PHE A 93 -0.47 3.04 9.29
N GLU A 94 -0.91 2.33 10.34
CA GLU A 94 -1.96 1.31 10.23
C GLU A 94 -3.27 1.89 9.68
N ARG A 95 -3.62 3.11 10.10
CA ARG A 95 -4.79 3.83 9.58
C ARG A 95 -4.63 4.14 8.09
N ALA A 96 -3.47 4.63 7.66
CA ALA A 96 -3.20 4.89 6.25
C ALA A 96 -3.29 3.61 5.40
N LEU A 97 -2.77 2.48 5.89
CA LEU A 97 -2.89 1.19 5.21
C LEU A 97 -4.34 0.71 5.11
N THR A 98 -5.13 0.97 6.15
CA THR A 98 -6.58 0.69 6.14
C THR A 98 -7.29 1.53 5.07
N ARG A 99 -7.00 2.84 5.00
CA ARG A 99 -7.54 3.74 3.97
C ARG A 99 -7.14 3.28 2.56
N LEU A 100 -5.86 2.96 2.36
CA LEU A 100 -5.34 2.46 1.07
C LEU A 100 -6.10 1.22 0.59
N THR A 101 -6.37 0.29 1.50
CA THR A 101 -7.13 -0.94 1.19
C THR A 101 -8.61 -0.64 0.90
N GLN A 102 -9.21 0.31 1.62
CA GLN A 102 -10.59 0.73 1.36
C GLN A 102 -10.72 1.37 -0.02
N ASP A 103 -9.78 2.24 -0.38
CA ASP A 103 -9.73 2.88 -1.69
C ASP A 103 -9.49 1.87 -2.81
N LEU A 104 -8.64 0.87 -2.57
CA LEU A 104 -8.47 -0.26 -3.48
C LEU A 104 -9.79 -1.01 -3.70
N LYS A 105 -10.53 -1.31 -2.63
CA LYS A 105 -11.84 -1.96 -2.72
C LYS A 105 -12.85 -1.12 -3.50
N ALA A 106 -12.87 0.19 -3.25
CA ALA A 106 -13.72 1.12 -3.97
C ALA A 106 -13.36 1.21 -5.46
N LEU A 107 -12.07 1.18 -5.81
CA LEU A 107 -11.59 1.15 -7.18
C LEU A 107 -12.15 -0.05 -7.95
N PHE A 108 -12.05 -1.25 -7.39
CA PHE A 108 -12.58 -2.47 -8.04
C PHE A 108 -14.11 -2.52 -8.05
N ALA A 109 -14.78 -2.05 -6.99
CA ALA A 109 -16.24 -1.94 -6.99
C ALA A 109 -16.75 -1.01 -8.10
N ARG A 110 -16.05 0.11 -8.35
CA ARG A 110 -16.35 1.00 -9.47
C ARG A 110 -16.09 0.33 -10.81
N ALA A 111 -14.95 -0.35 -10.97
CA ALA A 111 -14.63 -1.06 -12.21
C ALA A 111 -15.70 -2.10 -12.57
N ASP A 112 -16.16 -2.87 -11.59
CA ASP A 112 -17.24 -3.86 -11.76
C ASP A 112 -18.57 -3.19 -12.18
N SER A 113 -18.87 -2.00 -11.67
CA SER A 113 -20.11 -1.28 -12.00
C SER A 113 -20.14 -0.70 -13.42
N HIS A 114 -18.98 -0.39 -14.01
CA HIS A 114 -18.90 0.16 -15.36
C HIS A 114 -19.09 -0.88 -16.47
N ASP A 115 -18.83 -2.17 -16.20
CA ASP A 115 -19.09 -3.27 -17.13
C ASP A 115 -20.61 -3.49 -17.35
N VAL A 116 -21.43 -3.18 -16.34
CA VAL A 116 -22.90 -3.37 -16.39
C VAL A 116 -23.61 -2.39 -17.33
N THR A 117 -23.00 -1.25 -17.67
CA THR A 117 -23.65 -0.22 -18.52
C THR A 117 -23.31 -0.32 -20.01
N ALA A 118 -22.45 -1.26 -20.42
CA ALA A 118 -22.03 -1.43 -21.82
C ALA A 118 -22.94 -2.37 -22.66
N THR A 119 -24.07 -2.84 -22.12
CA THR A 119 -25.00 -3.74 -22.85
C THR A 119 -26.38 -3.11 -23.09
N LYS A 120 -26.45 -1.94 -23.73
CA LYS A 120 -27.74 -1.45 -24.27
C LYS A 120 -27.62 -0.84 -25.65
#